data_AF-A0A1V9ZDT5-F1
#
_entry.id   AF-A0A1V9ZDT5-F1
#
_cell.length_a   1.000
_cell.length_b   1.000
_cell.length_c   1.000
_cell.angle_alpha   90.00
_cell.angle_beta   90.00
_cell.angle_gamma   90.00
#
_symmetry.space_group_name_H-M   'P 1'
#
loop_
_entity.id
_entity.type
_entity.pdbx_description
1 polymer ?
#
loop_
_entity_poly.entity_id
_entity_poly.type
_entity_poly.pdbx_seq_one_letter_code
_entity_poly.pdbx_strand_id
1 'polypeptide(L)'
;METSALCFFNECSQPVVPGSWKCVFHRHRSRCRMDDCRNQVYARNLCVRHGGKRTCEYPECTVHVRQGLFCTLHGPKVDKPRCTEEGCDKQAHMRSKCVRHGGGRICKVESCTTYARGGGLCWRHRKRDDAPSTPPPVTAHLPSVHVLLRRHSSPLKRETSEIAFGLSPPPLKRQNTGPPVLPPCRTLLRVDTNSEAPAFTFHHFAETALNNHRTSWY
;
A
#
# COMPACT_ATOMS: atom_id res chain seq x y z
N MET A 1 -0.40 -2.67 41.74
CA MET A 1 -0.91 -2.77 40.37
C MET A 1 0.14 -2.16 39.45
N GLU A 2 0.81 -2.98 38.67
CA GLU A 2 1.93 -2.57 37.82
C GLU A 2 1.36 -1.96 36.53
N THR A 3 1.42 -0.64 36.39
CA THR A 3 0.95 0.05 35.18
C THR A 3 1.99 -0.15 34.08
N SER A 4 1.77 -1.13 33.20
CA SER A 4 2.63 -1.33 32.04
C SER A 4 2.50 -0.15 31.07
N ALA A 5 3.63 0.48 30.75
CA ALA A 5 3.66 1.58 29.78
C ALA A 5 3.23 1.06 28.39
N LEU A 6 2.39 1.84 27.71
CA LEU A 6 1.87 1.51 26.37
C LEU A 6 2.77 2.06 25.26
N CYS A 7 2.76 1.38 24.11
CA CYS A 7 3.54 1.77 22.95
C CYS A 7 3.27 3.23 22.55
N PHE A 8 4.33 3.96 22.21
CA PHE A 8 4.24 5.37 21.82
C PHE A 8 3.37 5.65 20.57
N PHE A 9 3.27 4.70 19.64
CA PHE A 9 2.57 4.91 18.37
C PHE A 9 1.05 5.04 18.58
N ASN A 10 0.43 5.91 17.78
CA ASN A 10 -1.02 6.14 17.82
C ASN A 10 -1.80 4.83 17.73
N GLU A 11 -2.81 4.71 18.60
CA GLU A 11 -3.75 3.58 18.63
C GLU A 11 -3.09 2.20 18.89
N CYS A 12 -1.85 2.16 19.39
CA CYS A 12 -1.19 0.92 19.75
C CYS A 12 -1.32 0.62 21.25
N SER A 13 -2.16 -0.35 21.59
CA SER A 13 -2.38 -0.80 22.98
C SER A 13 -1.39 -1.86 23.47
N GLN A 14 -0.32 -2.14 22.70
CA GLN A 14 0.67 -3.14 23.08
C GLN A 14 1.63 -2.59 24.14
N PRO A 15 2.05 -3.42 25.11
CA PRO A 15 2.99 -2.99 26.13
C PRO A 15 4.36 -2.67 25.52
N VAL A 16 5.05 -1.72 26.13
CA VAL A 16 6.40 -1.32 25.76
C VAL A 16 7.40 -2.41 26.17
N VAL A 17 8.39 -2.65 25.31
CA VAL A 17 9.52 -3.52 25.65
C VAL A 17 10.38 -2.82 26.72
N PRO A 18 10.82 -3.51 27.78
CA PRO A 18 11.69 -2.91 28.80
C PRO A 18 12.89 -2.19 28.18
N GLY A 19 13.15 -0.96 28.61
CA GLY A 19 14.23 -0.11 28.05
C GLY A 19 13.94 0.49 26.67
N SER A 20 12.76 0.27 26.11
CA SER A 20 12.29 0.91 24.88
C SER A 20 11.11 1.83 25.15
N TRP A 21 10.60 2.44 24.09
CA TRP A 21 9.39 3.29 24.08
C TRP A 21 8.31 2.71 23.13
N LYS A 22 8.57 1.51 22.59
CA LYS A 22 7.74 0.85 21.60
C LYS A 22 7.61 -0.64 21.89
N CYS A 23 6.56 -1.25 21.35
CA CYS A 23 6.32 -2.69 21.45
C CYS A 23 7.19 -3.49 20.45
N VAL A 24 7.20 -4.82 20.61
CA VAL A 24 7.94 -5.74 19.73
C VAL A 24 7.52 -5.61 18.25
N PHE A 25 6.23 -5.39 17.99
CA PHE A 25 5.69 -5.24 16.64
C PHE A 25 6.23 -3.99 15.94
N HIS A 26 6.45 -2.91 16.69
CA HIS A 26 6.96 -1.65 16.17
C HIS A 26 8.49 -1.50 16.27
N ARG A 27 9.24 -2.58 16.55
CA ARG A 27 10.70 -2.52 16.76
C ARG A 27 11.48 -1.88 15.60
N HIS A 28 11.03 -2.05 14.36
CA HIS A 28 11.65 -1.48 13.15
C HIS A 28 10.94 -0.21 12.63
N ARG A 29 10.03 0.37 13.42
CA ARG A 29 9.36 1.63 13.09
C ARG A 29 10.00 2.77 13.87
N SER A 30 10.19 3.89 13.19
CA SER A 30 10.72 5.14 13.75
C SER A 30 9.60 6.14 13.95
N ARG A 31 9.76 7.01 14.95
CA ARG A 31 8.83 8.12 15.23
C ARG A 31 9.09 9.28 14.29
N CYS A 32 8.03 9.98 13.91
CA CYS A 32 8.14 11.22 13.17
C CYS A 32 9.03 12.23 13.92
N ARG A 33 9.81 13.03 13.17
CA ARG A 33 10.73 14.04 13.70
C ARG A 33 10.01 15.20 14.41
N MET A 34 8.79 15.51 13.99
CA MET A 34 7.98 16.53 14.67
C MET A 34 7.69 16.12 16.10
N ASP A 35 7.89 17.05 17.03
CA ASP A 35 7.64 16.86 18.46
C ASP A 35 6.18 16.44 18.71
N ASP A 36 5.98 15.62 19.74
CA ASP A 36 4.70 15.02 20.12
C ASP A 36 3.97 14.22 19.04
N CYS A 37 4.59 13.99 17.88
CA CYS A 37 4.00 13.20 16.82
C CYS A 37 4.15 11.70 17.09
N ARG A 38 3.04 11.08 17.43
CA ARG A 38 2.92 9.62 17.64
C ARG A 38 2.75 8.80 16.35
N ASN A 39 2.95 9.41 15.18
CA ASN A 39 2.87 8.68 13.91
C ASN A 39 4.24 8.07 13.54
N GLN A 40 4.18 6.96 12.82
CA GLN A 40 5.37 6.37 12.20
C GLN A 40 5.89 7.20 11.03
N VAL A 41 7.22 7.18 10.85
CA VAL A 41 7.88 7.75 9.68
C VAL A 41 7.41 7.06 8.41
N TYR A 42 7.11 7.86 7.40
CA TYR A 42 6.91 7.40 6.04
C TYR A 42 8.21 7.56 5.24
N ALA A 43 8.75 8.78 5.18
CA ALA A 43 10.01 9.11 4.51
C ALA A 43 10.59 10.40 5.11
N ARG A 44 11.89 10.66 4.89
CA ARG A 44 12.59 11.88 5.36
C ARG A 44 12.40 12.15 6.87
N ASN A 45 12.31 11.09 7.67
CA ASN A 45 12.03 11.15 9.11
C ASN A 45 10.67 11.82 9.48
N LEU A 46 9.74 11.95 8.53
CA LEU A 46 8.44 12.58 8.74
C LEU A 46 7.31 11.60 8.43
N CYS A 47 6.20 11.72 9.15
CA CYS A 47 4.96 11.01 8.81
C CYS A 47 4.23 11.69 7.64
N VAL A 48 3.19 11.04 7.09
CA VAL A 48 2.41 11.59 5.96
C VAL A 48 1.87 13.00 6.24
N ARG A 49 1.31 13.23 7.44
CA ARG A 49 0.75 14.52 7.86
C ARG A 49 1.80 15.63 7.98
N HIS A 50 3.00 15.27 8.41
CA HIS A 50 4.11 16.21 8.58
C HIS A 50 5.00 16.27 7.34
N GLY A 51 4.42 16.00 6.16
CA GLY A 51 5.11 16.18 4.89
C GLY A 51 6.03 15.04 4.50
N GLY A 52 5.96 13.85 5.12
CA GLY A 52 6.70 12.66 4.68
C GLY A 52 6.28 12.18 3.29
N LYS A 53 5.01 12.38 2.91
CA LYS A 53 4.50 12.12 1.57
C LYS A 53 4.24 13.44 0.85
N ARG A 54 4.68 13.55 -0.40
CA ARG A 54 4.49 14.77 -1.21
C ARG A 54 3.01 15.01 -1.51
N THR A 55 2.60 16.27 -1.49
CA THR A 55 1.31 16.75 -1.99
C THR A 55 1.44 17.18 -3.44
N CYS A 56 0.31 17.25 -4.14
CA CYS A 56 0.27 17.72 -5.52
C CYS A 56 0.68 19.19 -5.58
N GLU A 57 1.55 19.55 -6.52
CA GLU A 57 1.99 20.93 -6.73
C GLU A 57 0.99 21.78 -7.52
N TYR A 58 -0.19 21.22 -7.84
CA TYR A 58 -1.23 21.97 -8.54
C TYR A 58 -1.95 22.90 -7.54
N PRO A 59 -2.25 24.16 -7.91
CA PRO A 59 -2.89 25.13 -7.03
C PRO A 59 -4.16 24.57 -6.36
N GLU A 60 -4.31 24.80 -5.06
CA GLU A 60 -5.44 24.32 -4.24
C GLU A 60 -5.61 22.78 -4.18
N CYS A 61 -4.64 21.98 -4.66
CA CYS A 61 -4.72 20.53 -4.58
C CYS A 61 -4.06 19.96 -3.31
N THR A 62 -4.87 19.41 -2.41
CA THR A 62 -4.40 18.79 -1.16
C THR A 62 -4.11 17.28 -1.28
N VAL A 63 -4.27 16.71 -2.48
CA VAL A 63 -4.11 15.27 -2.71
C VAL A 63 -2.64 14.87 -2.67
N HIS A 64 -2.33 13.79 -1.96
CA HIS A 64 -0.98 13.23 -1.95
C HIS A 64 -0.61 12.55 -3.28
N VAL A 65 0.60 12.83 -3.75
CA VAL A 65 1.15 12.30 -4.99
C VAL A 65 1.55 10.83 -4.81
N ARG A 66 1.33 10.02 -5.85
CA ARG A 66 1.85 8.64 -5.92
C ARG A 66 3.33 8.63 -6.30
N GLN A 67 3.67 9.37 -7.35
CA GLN A 67 5.03 9.54 -7.87
C GLN A 67 5.12 10.87 -8.64
N GLY A 68 6.27 11.54 -8.57
CA GLY A 68 6.49 12.83 -9.23
C GLY A 68 5.98 14.03 -8.42
N LEU A 69 5.53 15.08 -9.13
CA LEU A 69 5.08 16.37 -8.57
C LEU A 69 3.55 16.47 -8.47
N PHE A 70 2.83 15.75 -9.32
CA PHE A 70 1.39 15.91 -9.52
C PHE A 70 0.61 14.64 -9.20
N CYS A 71 -0.64 14.80 -8.75
CA CYS A 71 -1.54 13.69 -8.49
C CYS A 71 -1.99 13.02 -9.81
N THR A 72 -2.76 11.94 -9.75
CA THR A 72 -3.22 11.24 -10.96
C THR A 72 -4.17 12.06 -11.83
N LEU A 73 -4.77 13.13 -11.28
CA LEU A 73 -5.68 14.02 -12.01
C LEU A 73 -4.94 15.21 -12.64
N HIS A 74 -3.93 15.75 -11.95
CA HIS A 74 -3.15 16.92 -12.41
C HIS A 74 -1.83 16.54 -13.07
N GLY A 75 -1.43 15.27 -13.00
CA GLY A 75 -0.23 14.77 -13.63
C GLY A 75 -0.39 14.62 -15.14
N PRO A 76 0.73 14.48 -15.86
CA PRO A 76 0.72 14.29 -17.30
C PRO A 76 -0.12 13.06 -17.64
N LYS A 77 -1.06 13.23 -18.57
CA LYS A 77 -1.78 12.10 -19.14
C LYS A 77 -0.80 11.32 -19.99
N VAL A 78 -0.47 10.11 -19.57
CA VAL A 78 0.38 9.22 -20.34
C VAL A 78 -0.47 8.62 -21.46
N ASP A 79 -0.18 9.03 -22.69
CA ASP A 79 -0.76 8.42 -23.88
C ASP A 79 -0.32 6.96 -23.94
N LYS A 80 -1.30 6.08 -23.79
CA LYS A 80 -1.05 4.64 -23.84
C LYS A 80 -1.04 4.21 -25.31
N PRO A 81 -0.03 3.43 -25.73
CA PRO A 81 0.06 2.97 -27.11
C PRO A 81 -1.21 2.20 -27.49
N ARG A 82 -1.64 2.36 -28.75
CA ARG A 82 -2.73 1.59 -29.35
C ARG A 82 -2.18 0.27 -29.91
N CYS A 83 -3.09 -0.67 -30.18
CA CYS A 83 -2.74 -1.92 -30.81
C CYS A 83 -2.19 -1.69 -32.22
N THR A 84 -1.07 -2.32 -32.57
CA THR A 84 -0.45 -2.24 -33.90
C THR A 84 -1.20 -3.03 -34.99
N GLU A 85 -2.39 -3.58 -34.69
CA GLU A 85 -3.15 -4.33 -35.69
C GLU A 85 -4.09 -3.36 -36.42
N GLU A 86 -4.12 -3.46 -37.75
CA GLU A 86 -4.94 -2.61 -38.62
C GLU A 86 -6.41 -2.59 -38.19
N GLY A 87 -6.99 -1.40 -38.04
CA GLY A 87 -8.37 -1.20 -37.59
C GLY A 87 -8.63 -1.49 -36.10
N CYS A 88 -7.60 -1.61 -35.25
CA CYS A 88 -7.78 -1.88 -33.82
C CYS A 88 -7.53 -0.67 -32.91
N ASP A 89 -8.60 -0.02 -32.43
CA ASP A 89 -8.51 1.10 -31.48
C ASP A 89 -8.26 0.69 -30.02
N LYS A 90 -8.04 -0.61 -29.74
CA LYS A 90 -7.86 -1.08 -28.37
C LYS A 90 -6.47 -0.70 -27.85
N GLN A 91 -6.38 -0.39 -26.56
CA GLN A 91 -5.11 -0.09 -25.91
C GLN A 91 -4.16 -1.30 -25.99
N ALA A 92 -2.90 -1.06 -26.37
CA ALA A 92 -1.84 -2.05 -26.28
C ALA A 92 -1.44 -2.28 -24.83
N HIS A 93 -1.08 -3.53 -24.54
CA HIS A 93 -0.65 -3.96 -23.21
C HIS A 93 0.80 -4.42 -23.23
N MET A 94 1.12 -5.40 -24.08
CA MET A 94 2.47 -5.92 -24.27
C MET A 94 2.70 -6.13 -25.77
N ARG A 95 3.96 -6.09 -26.21
CA ARG A 95 4.33 -6.31 -27.62
C ARG A 95 3.59 -5.38 -28.60
N SER A 96 3.21 -4.18 -28.13
CA SER A 96 2.40 -3.22 -28.89
C SER A 96 1.03 -3.76 -29.37
N LYS A 97 0.53 -4.85 -28.78
CA LYS A 97 -0.77 -5.45 -29.13
C LYS A 97 -1.74 -5.40 -27.95
N CYS A 98 -3.04 -5.41 -28.25
CA CYS A 98 -4.08 -5.57 -27.23
C CYS A 98 -4.15 -7.04 -26.77
N VAL A 99 -4.87 -7.31 -25.67
CA VAL A 99 -4.99 -8.67 -25.12
C VAL A 99 -5.48 -9.70 -26.16
N ARG A 100 -6.46 -9.32 -26.97
CA ARG A 100 -7.03 -10.17 -28.04
C ARG A 100 -6.03 -10.47 -29.16
N HIS A 101 -5.16 -9.52 -29.47
CA HIS A 101 -4.18 -9.63 -30.56
C HIS A 101 -2.80 -10.11 -30.08
N GLY A 102 -2.67 -10.65 -28.87
CA GLY A 102 -1.41 -11.24 -28.38
C GLY A 102 -0.59 -10.37 -27.42
N GLY A 103 -1.17 -9.27 -26.94
CA GLY A 103 -0.61 -8.46 -25.85
C GLY A 103 -0.86 -9.02 -24.45
N GLY A 104 -1.63 -10.11 -24.34
CA GLY A 104 -1.81 -10.88 -23.12
C GLY A 104 -0.75 -11.96 -22.98
N ARG A 105 -0.40 -12.32 -21.73
CA ARG A 105 0.34 -13.55 -21.44
C ARG A 105 -0.66 -14.70 -21.28
N ILE A 106 -0.39 -15.86 -21.87
CA ILE A 106 -1.19 -17.07 -21.68
C ILE A 106 -0.72 -17.77 -20.40
N CYS A 107 -1.60 -18.55 -19.77
CA CYS A 107 -1.24 -19.39 -18.64
C CYS A 107 -0.09 -20.35 -19.01
N LYS A 108 0.90 -20.48 -18.11
CA LYS A 108 2.04 -21.39 -18.26
C LYS A 108 1.69 -22.88 -18.17
N VAL A 109 0.48 -23.21 -17.72
CA VAL A 109 0.02 -24.60 -17.60
C VAL A 109 -0.28 -25.11 -19.00
N GLU A 110 0.30 -26.24 -19.35
CA GLU A 110 0.07 -26.91 -20.63
C GLU A 110 -1.43 -27.12 -20.85
N SER A 111 -1.88 -27.03 -22.11
CA SER A 111 -3.29 -27.05 -22.52
C SER A 111 -4.18 -25.88 -22.04
N CYS A 112 -3.66 -24.91 -21.29
CA CYS A 112 -4.46 -23.79 -20.79
C CYS A 112 -4.42 -22.57 -21.72
N THR A 113 -5.50 -22.31 -22.44
CA THR A 113 -5.64 -21.15 -23.35
C THR A 113 -6.04 -19.85 -22.65
N THR A 114 -6.33 -19.89 -21.35
CA THR A 114 -6.76 -18.69 -20.60
C THR A 114 -5.60 -17.75 -20.30
N TYR A 115 -5.89 -16.46 -20.24
CA TYR A 115 -4.87 -15.44 -19.94
C TYR A 115 -4.37 -15.50 -18.51
N ALA A 116 -3.06 -15.36 -18.35
CA ALA A 116 -2.38 -15.20 -17.08
C ALA A 116 -2.71 -13.85 -16.45
N ARG A 117 -3.00 -13.85 -15.14
CA ARG A 117 -3.28 -12.64 -14.35
C ARG A 117 -2.09 -12.21 -13.49
N GLY A 118 -1.23 -13.16 -13.10
CA GLY A 118 -0.02 -12.90 -12.30
C GLY A 118 0.84 -14.17 -12.22
N GLY A 119 2.16 -14.01 -12.10
CA GLY A 119 3.10 -15.15 -12.03
C GLY A 119 3.17 -16.03 -13.29
N GLY A 120 2.50 -15.64 -14.38
CA GLY A 120 2.32 -16.47 -15.57
C GLY A 120 1.17 -17.49 -15.45
N LEU A 121 0.30 -17.38 -14.44
CA LEU A 121 -0.83 -18.29 -14.23
C LEU A 121 -2.17 -17.55 -14.34
N CYS A 122 -3.18 -18.25 -14.86
CA CYS A 122 -4.56 -17.74 -14.88
C CYS A 122 -5.21 -17.85 -13.49
N TRP A 123 -6.40 -17.29 -13.32
CA TRP A 123 -7.13 -17.35 -12.05
C TRP A 123 -7.35 -18.78 -11.55
N ARG A 124 -7.58 -19.75 -12.45
CA ARG A 124 -7.80 -21.16 -12.10
C ARG A 124 -6.53 -21.89 -11.65
N HIS A 125 -5.37 -21.46 -12.14
CA HIS A 125 -4.10 -22.14 -11.89
C HIS A 125 -3.20 -21.41 -10.90
N ARG A 126 -3.57 -20.19 -10.48
CA ARG A 126 -2.82 -19.47 -9.45
C ARG A 126 -3.14 -20.11 -8.10
N LYS A 127 -2.14 -20.72 -7.46
CA LYS A 127 -2.25 -21.08 -6.04
C LYS A 127 -2.39 -19.78 -5.25
N ARG A 128 -3.31 -19.74 -4.29
CA ARG A 128 -3.29 -18.68 -3.28
C ARG A 128 -1.99 -18.88 -2.51
N ASP A 129 -1.21 -17.81 -2.33
CA ASP A 129 0.09 -17.86 -1.67
C ASP A 129 0.00 -18.28 -0.18
N ASP A 130 -1.20 -18.59 0.32
CA ASP A 130 -1.47 -19.17 1.64
C ASP A 130 -1.29 -20.70 1.70
N ALA A 131 -0.94 -21.36 0.59
CA ALA A 131 -0.59 -22.77 0.64
C ALA A 131 0.82 -22.90 1.27
N PRO A 132 0.98 -23.58 2.41
CA PRO A 132 2.31 -23.83 2.97
C PRO A 132 3.12 -24.54 1.90
N SER A 133 4.15 -23.87 1.39
CA SER A 133 5.18 -24.53 0.60
C SER A 133 5.74 -25.62 1.51
N THR A 134 5.37 -26.86 1.25
CA THR A 134 6.04 -28.01 1.87
C THR A 134 7.52 -27.77 1.63
N PRO A 135 8.35 -27.58 2.67
CA PRO A 135 9.78 -27.50 2.47
C PRO A 135 10.20 -28.80 1.76
N PRO A 136 11.17 -28.75 0.82
CA PRO A 136 11.74 -29.97 0.27
C PRO A 136 12.14 -30.89 1.44
N PRO A 137 11.99 -32.22 1.32
CA PRO A 137 12.38 -33.14 2.38
C PRO A 137 13.85 -32.87 2.70
N VAL A 138 14.10 -32.24 3.85
CA VAL A 138 15.44 -32.12 4.41
C VAL A 138 15.84 -33.54 4.77
N THR A 139 16.76 -34.12 4.00
CA THR A 139 17.43 -35.37 4.37
C THR A 139 18.15 -35.13 5.68
N ALA A 140 17.54 -35.60 6.76
CA ALA A 140 18.05 -35.47 8.12
C ALA A 140 19.29 -36.36 8.27
N HIS A 141 20.46 -35.75 8.25
CA HIS A 141 21.63 -36.27 8.94
C HIS A 141 21.87 -35.39 10.17
N LEU A 142 21.33 -35.81 11.31
CA LEU A 142 21.73 -35.30 12.63
C LEU A 142 22.81 -36.24 13.19
N PRO A 143 24.01 -35.75 13.55
CA PRO A 143 24.88 -36.49 14.44
C PRO A 143 24.36 -36.40 15.88
N SER A 144 24.32 -37.58 16.51
CA SER A 144 24.01 -37.81 17.92
C SER A 144 24.90 -36.97 18.85
N VAL A 145 24.31 -36.11 19.67
CA VAL A 145 24.90 -35.75 20.96
C VAL A 145 23.79 -35.69 22.01
N HIS A 146 23.83 -36.71 22.86
CA HIS A 146 23.03 -36.87 24.06
C HIS A 146 23.45 -35.83 25.12
N VAL A 147 22.59 -34.86 25.42
CA VAL A 147 22.71 -34.03 26.63
C VAL A 147 21.40 -34.12 27.41
N LEU A 148 21.48 -34.80 28.54
CA LEU A 148 20.42 -35.01 29.52
C LEU A 148 20.01 -33.68 30.17
N LEU A 149 18.77 -33.26 29.97
CA LEU A 149 18.09 -32.36 30.91
C LEU A 149 16.76 -33.01 31.33
N ARG A 150 16.70 -33.30 32.63
CA ARG A 150 15.63 -33.97 33.36
C ARG A 150 14.32 -33.17 33.25
N ARG A 151 13.25 -33.84 32.80
CA ARG A 151 11.88 -33.38 32.96
C ARG A 151 11.44 -33.62 34.41
N HIS A 152 11.19 -32.56 35.15
CA HIS A 152 10.22 -32.62 36.26
C HIS A 152 8.84 -32.32 35.68
N SER A 153 8.01 -33.38 35.61
CA SER A 153 6.59 -33.31 35.31
C SER A 153 5.81 -33.04 36.60
N SER A 154 5.11 -31.92 36.65
CA SER A 154 4.00 -31.70 37.58
C SER A 154 2.75 -31.32 36.78
N PRO A 155 1.63 -32.05 36.94
CA PRO A 155 0.40 -31.79 36.21
C PRO A 155 -0.39 -30.65 36.87
N LEU A 156 -0.58 -29.54 36.16
CA LEU A 156 -1.55 -28.52 36.55
C LEU A 156 -2.96 -29.04 36.21
N LYS A 157 -3.75 -29.27 37.26
CA LYS A 157 -5.17 -29.61 37.18
C LYS A 157 -5.93 -28.48 36.48
N ARG A 158 -6.69 -28.82 35.45
CA ARG A 158 -7.57 -27.89 34.72
C ARG A 158 -8.90 -27.91 35.44
N GLU A 159 -9.13 -26.94 36.31
CA GLU A 159 -10.44 -26.73 36.95
C GLU A 159 -11.38 -26.09 35.92
N THR A 160 -12.44 -26.82 35.58
CA THR A 160 -13.56 -26.32 34.77
C THR A 160 -14.41 -25.42 35.65
N SER A 161 -14.19 -24.10 35.58
CA SER A 161 -15.17 -23.13 36.04
C SER A 161 -16.12 -22.83 34.88
N GLU A 162 -17.40 -23.16 35.07
CA GLU A 162 -18.48 -22.82 34.16
C GLU A 162 -18.68 -21.30 34.17
N ILE A 163 -18.14 -20.61 33.17
CA ILE A 163 -18.44 -19.21 32.92
C ILE A 163 -19.64 -19.18 31.97
N ALA A 164 -20.79 -18.81 32.53
CA ALA A 164 -22.01 -18.50 31.80
C ALA A 164 -21.71 -17.37 30.79
N PHE A 165 -21.79 -17.70 29.49
CA PHE A 165 -21.79 -16.71 28.42
C PHE A 165 -23.10 -15.92 28.47
N GLY A 166 -23.08 -14.78 29.16
CA GLY A 166 -24.08 -13.74 28.98
C GLY A 166 -23.99 -13.20 27.56
N LEU A 167 -24.97 -13.55 26.72
CA LEU A 167 -25.14 -12.96 25.40
C LEU A 167 -25.44 -11.46 25.56
N SER A 168 -24.43 -10.63 25.33
CA SER A 168 -24.65 -9.21 25.09
C SER A 168 -25.36 -9.04 23.73
N PRO A 169 -26.41 -8.23 23.62
CA PRO A 169 -27.07 -8.00 22.34
C PRO A 169 -26.09 -7.35 21.34
N PRO A 170 -26.21 -7.66 20.04
CA PRO A 170 -25.33 -7.11 19.01
C PRO A 170 -25.46 -5.59 18.94
N PRO A 171 -24.36 -4.85 18.69
CA PRO A 171 -24.43 -3.41 18.49
C PRO A 171 -25.33 -3.10 17.29
N LEU A 172 -26.26 -2.16 17.47
CA LEU A 172 -27.15 -1.68 16.42
C LEU A 172 -26.32 -1.25 15.20
N LYS A 173 -26.71 -1.75 14.03
CA LYS A 173 -26.11 -1.39 12.73
C LYS A 173 -26.03 0.13 12.62
N ARG A 174 -24.80 0.63 12.60
CA ARG A 174 -24.51 2.02 12.25
C ARG A 174 -25.09 2.26 10.86
N GLN A 175 -26.10 3.13 10.78
CA GLN A 175 -26.70 3.50 9.50
C GLN A 175 -25.62 4.13 8.65
N ASN A 176 -25.38 3.52 7.50
CA ASN A 176 -24.38 3.94 6.54
C ASN A 176 -24.97 5.14 5.79
N THR A 177 -24.93 6.32 6.40
CA THR A 177 -25.09 7.55 5.63
C THR A 177 -23.88 7.65 4.73
N GLY A 178 -24.10 7.48 3.42
CA GLY A 178 -23.05 7.59 2.43
C GLY A 178 -22.27 8.91 2.56
N PRO A 179 -21.05 9.00 2.01
CA PRO A 179 -20.32 10.27 2.00
C PRO A 179 -21.20 11.37 1.39
N PRO A 180 -21.12 12.62 1.90
CA PRO A 180 -21.91 13.71 1.35
C PRO A 180 -21.66 13.80 -0.15
N VAL A 181 -22.75 13.76 -0.92
CA VAL A 181 -22.72 13.93 -2.38
C VAL A 181 -22.25 15.35 -2.62
N LEU A 182 -20.96 15.52 -2.95
CA LEU A 182 -20.46 16.78 -3.46
C LEU A 182 -21.10 17.01 -4.84
N PRO A 183 -21.62 18.22 -5.11
CA PRO A 183 -22.20 18.51 -6.40
C PRO A 183 -21.12 18.37 -7.50
N PRO A 184 -21.49 17.90 -8.71
CA PRO A 184 -20.57 17.87 -9.83
C PRO A 184 -20.14 19.32 -10.17
N CYS A 185 -18.83 19.58 -10.19
CA CYS A 185 -18.23 20.85 -10.60
C CYS A 185 -18.37 21.11 -12.11
N ARG A 186 -19.58 21.04 -12.68
CA ARG A 186 -19.80 21.21 -14.12
C ARG A 186 -20.85 22.25 -14.49
N THR A 187 -21.13 23.18 -13.60
CA THR A 187 -21.99 24.31 -13.95
C THR A 187 -21.47 25.56 -13.25
N LEU A 188 -21.47 26.67 -13.98
CA LEU A 188 -20.89 28.00 -13.70
C LEU A 188 -19.42 28.11 -14.19
N LEU A 189 -19.06 28.80 -15.27
CA LEU A 189 -19.72 29.77 -16.13
C LEU A 189 -19.10 29.67 -17.54
N ARG A 190 -19.93 29.71 -18.59
CA ARG A 190 -19.50 30.26 -19.87
C ARG A 190 -19.21 31.73 -19.60
N VAL A 191 -17.95 32.13 -19.72
CA VAL A 191 -17.60 33.55 -19.83
C VAL A 191 -17.48 33.83 -21.31
N ASP A 192 -18.29 34.77 -21.78
CA ASP A 192 -18.30 35.24 -23.15
C ASP A 192 -16.89 35.70 -23.56
N THR A 193 -16.54 35.29 -24.78
CA THR A 193 -15.36 35.74 -25.50
C THR A 193 -15.45 37.27 -25.68
N ASN A 194 -14.64 38.03 -24.93
CA ASN A 194 -13.98 39.26 -25.39
C ASN A 194 -13.30 39.96 -24.21
N SER A 195 -12.07 39.56 -23.93
CA SER A 195 -11.05 40.44 -23.34
C SER A 195 -9.70 39.75 -23.49
N GLU A 196 -8.79 40.39 -24.22
CA GLU A 196 -7.39 39.99 -24.36
C GLU A 196 -6.76 39.81 -22.97
N ALA A 197 -6.36 38.58 -22.65
CA ALA A 197 -5.51 38.27 -21.52
C ALA A 197 -4.22 37.63 -22.05
N PRO A 198 -3.04 37.96 -21.48
CA PRO A 198 -1.76 37.58 -22.04
C PRO A 198 -1.58 36.06 -21.99
N ALA A 199 -0.99 35.51 -23.05
CA ALA A 199 -0.62 34.10 -23.16
C ALA A 199 0.40 33.74 -22.07
N PHE A 200 -0.07 33.30 -20.91
CA PHE A 200 0.76 32.61 -19.92
C PHE A 200 1.04 31.19 -20.42
N THR A 201 2.11 31.08 -21.19
CA THR A 201 2.61 29.82 -21.73
C THR A 201 3.12 28.93 -20.60
N PHE A 202 2.64 27.69 -20.59
CA PHE A 202 3.01 26.58 -19.69
C PHE A 202 4.52 26.21 -19.70
N HIS A 203 5.34 26.94 -20.46
CA HIS A 203 6.73 26.60 -20.72
C HIS A 203 7.71 26.99 -19.60
N HIS A 204 7.33 27.87 -18.66
CA HIS A 204 8.31 28.42 -17.71
C HIS A 204 8.55 27.57 -16.44
N PHE A 205 7.69 26.58 -16.13
CA PHE A 205 7.88 25.72 -14.94
C PHE A 205 8.51 24.36 -15.24
N ALA A 206 8.69 23.99 -16.51
CA ALA A 206 9.27 22.70 -16.90
C ALA A 206 10.82 22.70 -16.94
N GLU A 207 11.47 23.86 -17.07
CA GLU A 207 12.93 23.93 -17.23
C GLU A 207 13.70 23.90 -15.89
N THR A 208 13.07 24.27 -14.78
CA THR A 208 13.69 24.24 -13.45
C THR A 208 13.76 22.83 -12.84
N ALA A 209 13.01 21.86 -13.37
CA ALA A 209 12.99 20.48 -12.88
C ALA A 209 14.05 19.57 -13.54
N LEU A 210 14.58 19.93 -14.71
CA LEU A 210 15.63 19.16 -15.41
C LEU A 210 17.04 19.64 -15.07
N ASN A 211 17.22 20.89 -14.64
CA ASN A 211 18.56 21.44 -14.37
C ASN A 211 19.11 21.17 -12.95
N ASN A 212 18.26 20.80 -11.99
CA ASN A 212 18.69 20.55 -10.60
C ASN A 212 19.19 19.12 -10.31
N HIS A 213 19.38 18.29 -11.35
CA HIS A 213 19.88 16.92 -11.20
C HIS A 213 21.35 16.73 -11.63
N ARG A 214 22.12 17.81 -11.85
CA ARG A 214 23.50 17.71 -12.39
C ARG A 214 24.62 18.33 -11.56
N THR A 215 24.41 18.70 -10.30
CA THR A 215 25.49 19.19 -9.43
C THR A 215 25.38 18.57 -8.04
N SER A 216 26.16 17.51 -7.80
CA SER A 216 26.71 17.08 -6.50
C SER A 216 27.08 15.58 -6.54
N TRP A 217 28.10 15.25 -7.32
CA TRP A 217 28.99 14.11 -7.07
C TRP A 217 30.41 14.61 -7.35
N TYR A 218 30.99 15.30 -6.39
CA TYR A 218 32.41 15.40 -6.08
C TYR A 218 32.52 15.76 -4.59
#